data_AF-A0AAJ3JEW3-F1
#
_entry.id   AF-A0AAJ3JEW3-F1
#
_cell.length_a   1.000
_cell.length_b   1.000
_cell.length_c   1.000
_cell.angle_alpha   90.00
_cell.angle_beta   90.00
_cell.angle_gamma   90.00
#
_symmetry.space_group_name_H-M   'P 1'
#
loop_
_entity.id
_entity.type
_entity.pdbx_description
1 polymer ?
#
loop_
_entity_poly.entity_id
_entity_poly.type
_entity_poly.pdbx_seq_one_letter_code
_entity_poly.pdbx_strand_id
1 'polypeptide(L)'
;MDGLTQLLLAKYAPDKLQEPVVITKAEAEPVWRLTIKSAPEALQEVSGMVIIMSSNDYSESTILKELREFNSQHLELMSRSFTLPISQHGIPAGSWVFMVQEKND
;
A
#
# COMPACT_ATOMS: atom_id res chain seq x y z
N MET A 1 -22.95 26.25 -2.73
CA MET A 1 -22.10 25.18 -2.18
C MET A 1 -22.44 25.08 -0.70
N ASP A 2 -22.83 23.91 -0.21
CA ASP A 2 -23.24 23.73 1.20
C ASP A 2 -22.01 23.66 2.13
N GLY A 3 -22.22 23.93 3.43
CA GLY A 3 -21.14 24.00 4.41
C GLY A 3 -20.47 22.64 4.68
N LEU A 4 -21.21 21.54 4.58
CA LEU A 4 -20.66 20.19 4.76
C LEU A 4 -19.77 19.78 3.59
N THR A 5 -20.16 20.15 2.37
CA THR A 5 -19.39 19.94 1.15
C THR A 5 -18.08 20.73 1.20
N GLN A 6 -18.09 21.97 1.73
CA GLN A 6 -16.85 22.73 1.96
C GLN A 6 -15.92 22.06 2.96
N LEU A 7 -16.45 21.54 4.07
CA LEU A 7 -15.64 20.87 5.09
C LEU A 7 -15.03 19.55 4.57
N LEU A 8 -15.82 18.77 3.81
CA LEU A 8 -15.37 17.52 3.21
C LEU A 8 -14.29 17.78 2.14
N LEU A 9 -14.46 18.80 1.31
CA LEU A 9 -13.45 19.19 0.34
C LEU A 9 -12.19 19.72 1.01
N ALA A 10 -12.31 20.55 2.05
CA ALA A 10 -11.14 21.05 2.78
C ALA A 10 -10.32 19.93 3.44
N LYS A 11 -10.98 18.86 3.90
CA LYS A 11 -10.30 17.74 4.58
C LYS A 11 -9.73 16.69 3.62
N TYR A 12 -10.42 16.40 2.52
CA TYR A 12 -10.10 15.26 1.65
C TYR A 12 -9.60 15.65 0.26
N ALA A 13 -9.79 16.90 -0.16
CA ALA A 13 -9.31 17.39 -1.45
C ALA A 13 -9.15 18.92 -1.45
N PRO A 14 -8.22 19.48 -0.67
CA PRO A 14 -8.01 20.93 -0.58
C PRO A 14 -7.63 21.56 -1.93
N ASP A 15 -7.05 20.78 -2.84
CA ASP A 15 -6.70 21.20 -4.21
C ASP A 15 -7.92 21.41 -5.13
N LYS A 16 -9.09 20.83 -4.79
CA LYS A 16 -10.33 20.99 -5.58
C LYS A 16 -10.99 22.37 -5.40
N LEU A 17 -10.48 23.20 -4.50
CA LEU A 17 -10.99 24.56 -4.29
C LEU A 17 -10.32 25.60 -5.21
N GLN A 18 -9.36 25.20 -6.03
CA GLN A 18 -8.71 26.06 -7.00
C GLN A 18 -8.83 25.48 -8.41
N GLU A 19 -9.70 26.09 -9.22
CA GLU A 19 -9.58 26.04 -10.67
C GLU A 19 -9.77 27.46 -11.22
N PRO A 20 -9.17 27.83 -12.38
CA PRO A 20 -8.13 27.14 -13.14
C PRO A 20 -6.96 28.08 -13.53
N VAL A 21 -5.71 27.60 -13.56
CA VAL A 21 -4.66 28.24 -14.35
C VAL A 21 -3.88 27.20 -15.14
N VAL A 22 -3.94 27.37 -16.45
CA VAL A 22 -3.26 26.67 -17.54
C VAL A 22 -1.73 26.68 -17.34
N ILE A 23 -1.04 25.74 -17.99
CA ILE A 23 0.38 25.71 -18.44
C ILE A 23 1.15 24.53 -17.80
N THR A 24 1.26 23.38 -18.49
CA THR A 24 2.31 22.94 -19.44
C THR A 24 3.58 22.34 -18.79
N LYS A 25 3.83 21.07 -19.16
CA LYS A 25 5.11 20.35 -19.32
C LYS A 25 5.92 19.86 -18.12
N ALA A 26 6.41 18.64 -18.37
CA ALA A 26 7.75 18.11 -18.11
C ALA A 26 8.05 17.61 -16.69
N GLU A 27 7.81 16.32 -16.52
CA GLU A 27 8.83 15.31 -16.22
C GLU A 27 10.21 15.84 -15.79
N ALA A 28 10.53 15.67 -14.51
CA ALA A 28 11.88 15.47 -14.02
C ALA A 28 11.83 14.81 -12.63
N GLU A 29 12.21 13.53 -12.59
CA GLU A 29 12.88 12.87 -11.44
C GLU A 29 13.99 13.78 -10.85
N PRO A 30 14.50 13.63 -9.59
CA PRO A 30 15.03 12.33 -9.16
C PRO A 30 15.25 12.01 -7.65
N VAL A 31 15.63 10.73 -7.46
CA VAL A 31 16.44 10.13 -6.37
C VAL A 31 15.80 10.00 -4.99
N TRP A 32 15.34 8.79 -4.66
CA TRP A 32 15.86 8.05 -3.48
C TRP A 32 15.96 6.56 -3.81
N ARG A 33 17.12 6.16 -4.33
CA ARG A 33 17.58 4.76 -4.32
C ARG A 33 17.99 4.44 -2.88
N LEU A 34 17.21 3.63 -2.17
CA LEU A 34 17.74 2.91 -1.01
C LEU A 34 17.98 1.46 -1.42
N THR A 35 19.28 1.22 -1.61
CA THR A 35 19.95 -0.05 -1.86
C THR A 35 19.55 -1.10 -0.81
N ILE A 36 18.55 -1.92 -1.09
CA ILE A 36 18.42 -3.22 -0.42
C ILE A 36 19.34 -4.17 -1.19
N LYS A 37 20.55 -4.33 -0.65
CA LYS A 37 21.50 -5.34 -1.07
C LYS A 37 20.86 -6.73 -0.84
N SER A 38 20.96 -7.57 -1.89
CA SER A 38 20.81 -9.02 -1.93
C SER A 38 19.41 -9.66 -1.77
N ALA A 39 18.79 -9.90 -2.95
CA ALA A 39 18.08 -11.12 -3.41
C ALA A 39 16.64 -11.44 -2.93
N PRO A 40 15.82 -12.11 -3.77
CA PRO A 40 15.48 -11.81 -5.17
C PRO A 40 13.98 -11.45 -5.31
N GLU A 41 13.65 -10.81 -6.43
CA GLU A 41 12.29 -10.53 -6.92
C GLU A 41 11.41 -9.63 -6.05
N ALA A 42 11.52 -8.34 -6.38
CA ALA A 42 10.69 -7.25 -5.91
C ALA A 42 9.21 -7.63 -5.94
N LEU A 43 8.69 -7.81 -4.73
CA LEU A 43 7.28 -7.92 -4.41
C LEU A 43 6.60 -6.67 -4.95
N GLN A 44 5.67 -6.91 -5.87
CA GLN A 44 4.94 -5.90 -6.61
C GLN A 44 4.24 -4.96 -5.61
N GLU A 45 4.82 -3.78 -5.38
CA GLU A 45 4.24 -2.75 -4.54
C GLU A 45 3.08 -2.13 -5.30
N VAL A 46 1.86 -2.56 -5.00
CA VAL A 46 0.67 -2.00 -5.62
C VAL A 46 -0.08 -1.21 -4.57
N SER A 47 -0.16 0.11 -4.79
CA SER A 47 -0.99 1.02 -4.00
C SER A 47 -0.69 1.01 -2.48
N GLY A 48 0.59 0.97 -2.10
CA GLY A 48 1.03 0.97 -0.69
C GLY A 48 0.89 -0.38 0.02
N MET A 49 0.60 -1.45 -0.72
CA MET A 49 0.63 -2.83 -0.24
C MET A 49 1.84 -3.56 -0.80
N VAL A 50 2.59 -4.20 0.09
CA VAL A 50 3.69 -5.10 -0.24
C VAL A 50 3.20 -6.52 -0.05
N ILE A 51 3.30 -7.34 -1.08
CA ILE A 51 3.00 -8.77 -0.99
C ILE A 51 4.11 -9.43 -0.16
N ILE A 52 3.79 -10.21 0.86
CA ILE A 52 4.80 -10.95 1.63
C ILE A 52 4.85 -12.40 1.17
N MET A 53 3.68 -13.03 1.02
CA MET A 53 3.55 -14.38 0.45
C MET A 53 2.36 -14.42 -0.51
N SER A 54 2.61 -14.84 -1.74
CA SER A 54 1.59 -15.02 -2.77
C SER A 54 0.93 -16.40 -2.66
N SER A 55 -0.40 -16.45 -2.83
CA SER A 55 -1.16 -17.71 -2.87
C SER A 55 -0.83 -18.58 -4.10
N ASN A 56 -0.15 -18.04 -5.12
CA ASN A 56 0.27 -18.86 -6.27
C ASN A 56 1.46 -19.75 -5.92
N ASP A 57 2.31 -19.28 -5.02
CA ASP A 57 3.61 -19.88 -4.71
C ASP A 57 3.58 -20.66 -3.39
N TYR A 58 2.68 -20.29 -2.48
CA TYR A 58 2.56 -20.87 -1.16
C TYR A 58 1.15 -21.38 -0.88
N SER A 59 1.08 -22.49 -0.15
CA SER A 59 -0.20 -23.03 0.32
C SER A 59 -0.81 -22.15 1.42
N GLU A 60 -2.14 -22.08 1.48
CA GLU A 60 -2.87 -21.30 2.49
C GLU A 60 -2.45 -21.66 3.93
N SER A 61 -2.24 -22.95 4.22
CA SER A 61 -1.83 -23.42 5.54
C SER A 61 -0.45 -22.88 5.94
N THR A 62 0.48 -22.79 4.98
CA THR A 62 1.79 -22.17 5.18
C THR A 62 1.63 -20.68 5.44
N ILE A 63 0.88 -19.97 4.60
CA ILE A 63 0.68 -18.53 4.73
C ILE A 63 0.07 -18.18 6.09
N LEU A 64 -0.98 -18.89 6.51
CA LEU A 64 -1.63 -18.64 7.80
C LEU A 64 -0.74 -18.97 9.00
N LYS A 65 0.11 -19.99 8.89
CA LYS A 65 1.08 -20.34 9.93
C LYS A 65 2.08 -19.20 10.12
N GLU A 66 2.72 -18.78 9.05
CA GLU A 66 3.75 -17.72 9.07
C GLU A 66 3.14 -16.37 9.48
N LEU A 67 1.93 -16.04 8.99
CA LEU A 67 1.21 -14.84 9.40
C LEU A 67 0.92 -14.83 10.91
N ARG A 68 0.48 -15.95 11.47
CA ARG A 68 0.21 -16.07 12.92
C ARG A 68 1.49 -15.91 13.73
N GLU A 69 2.56 -16.56 13.30
CA GLU A 69 3.87 -16.47 13.96
C GLU A 69 4.40 -15.03 13.94
N PHE A 70 4.35 -14.38 12.78
CA PHE A 70 4.70 -12.96 12.65
C PHE A 70 3.86 -12.05 13.55
N ASN A 71 2.53 -12.18 13.51
CA ASN A 71 1.62 -11.35 14.32
C ASN A 71 1.78 -11.60 15.83
N SER A 72 2.23 -12.79 16.24
CA SER A 72 2.52 -13.09 17.65
C SER A 72 3.78 -12.40 18.16
N GLN A 73 4.75 -12.14 17.26
CA GLN A 73 6.00 -11.46 17.58
C GLN A 73 5.88 -9.93 17.41
N HIS A 74 4.98 -9.48 16.52
CA HIS A 74 4.78 -8.09 16.14
C HIS A 74 3.31 -7.67 16.25
N LEU A 75 2.82 -7.58 17.49
CA LEU A 75 1.43 -7.18 17.78
C LEU A 75 1.09 -5.80 17.20
N GLU A 76 2.05 -4.88 17.18
CA GLU A 76 1.93 -3.53 16.64
C GLU A 76 1.73 -3.49 15.11
N LEU A 77 2.14 -4.55 14.41
CA LEU A 77 2.05 -4.68 12.96
C LEU A 77 0.85 -5.51 12.51
N MET A 78 0.14 -6.16 13.43
CA MET A 78 -0.98 -7.06 13.13
C MET A 78 -2.10 -6.39 12.33
N SER A 79 -2.40 -5.11 12.59
CA SER A 79 -3.42 -4.37 11.84
C SER A 79 -3.02 -4.07 10.39
N ARG A 80 -1.73 -4.19 10.08
CA ARG A 80 -1.13 -3.90 8.77
C ARG A 80 -0.76 -5.18 8.01
N SER A 81 -0.89 -6.33 8.64
CA SER A 81 -0.44 -7.64 8.15
C SER A 81 -1.61 -8.61 8.08
N PHE A 82 -2.08 -8.94 6.87
CA PHE A 82 -3.29 -9.73 6.69
C PHE A 82 -3.32 -10.49 5.35
N THR A 83 -4.18 -11.50 5.26
CA THR A 83 -4.47 -12.19 4.00
C THR A 83 -5.61 -11.50 3.24
N LEU A 84 -5.47 -11.42 1.91
CA LEU A 84 -6.50 -10.85 1.06
C LEU A 84 -7.71 -11.79 0.93
N PRO A 85 -8.94 -11.35 1.21
CA PRO A 85 -10.13 -12.20 1.06
C PRO A 85 -10.56 -12.36 -0.41
N ILE A 86 -10.16 -11.43 -1.28
CA ILE A 86 -10.46 -11.42 -2.71
C ILE A 86 -9.22 -11.05 -3.49
N SER A 87 -9.16 -11.48 -4.75
CA SER A 87 -8.09 -11.04 -5.64
C SER A 87 -8.24 -9.56 -5.94
N GLN A 88 -7.19 -8.78 -5.71
CA GLN A 88 -7.21 -7.34 -5.90
C GLN A 88 -5.88 -6.90 -6.50
N HIS A 89 -5.91 -5.94 -7.44
CA HIS A 89 -4.70 -5.36 -8.03
C HIS A 89 -3.71 -6.38 -8.65
N GLY A 90 -4.22 -7.52 -9.15
CA GLY A 90 -3.38 -8.59 -9.70
C GLY A 90 -2.82 -9.56 -8.64
N ILE A 91 -3.11 -9.32 -7.36
CA ILE A 91 -2.73 -10.20 -6.25
C ILE A 91 -3.83 -11.25 -6.06
N PRO A 92 -3.52 -12.56 -6.01
CA PRO A 92 -4.52 -13.60 -5.81
C PRO A 92 -5.07 -13.58 -4.37
N ALA A 93 -6.36 -13.94 -4.22
CA ALA A 93 -6.98 -14.16 -2.92
C ALA A 93 -6.16 -15.17 -2.09
N GLY A 94 -6.14 -15.00 -0.77
CA GLY A 94 -5.34 -15.82 0.15
C GLY A 94 -3.87 -15.40 0.26
N SER A 95 -3.40 -14.47 -0.57
CA SER A 95 -2.05 -13.91 -0.43
C SER A 95 -1.94 -13.07 0.84
N TRP A 96 -0.82 -13.20 1.54
CA TRP A 96 -0.47 -12.33 2.65
C TRP A 96 0.17 -11.05 2.13
N VAL A 97 -0.42 -9.92 2.53
CA VAL A 97 0.04 -8.58 2.21
C VAL A 97 0.33 -7.77 3.48
N PHE A 98 1.19 -6.77 3.31
CA PHE A 98 1.57 -5.82 4.34
C PHE A 98 1.34 -4.39 3.86
N MET A 99 0.64 -3.57 4.64
CA MET A 99 0.42 -2.16 4.31
C MET A 99 1.57 -1.28 4.80
N VAL A 100 2.17 -0.52 3.89
CA VAL A 100 3.16 0.51 4.20
C VAL A 100 2.44 1.85 4.33
N GLN A 101 2.47 2.47 5.52
CA GLN A 101 2.06 3.87 5.64
C GLN A 101 3.15 4.74 5.04
N GLU A 102 2.80 5.53 4.03
CA GLU A 102 3.59 6.71 3.68
C GLU A 102 3.54 7.68 4.86
N LYS A 103 4.71 7.90 5.47
CA LYS A 103 4.88 8.89 6.52
C LYS A 103 4.90 10.25 5.83
N ASN A 104 3.75 10.91 5.74
CA ASN A 104 3.70 12.35 5.45
C ASN A 104 4.26 13.08 6.67
N ASP A 105 5.55 13.47 6.60
CA ASP A 105 6.14 14.50 7.45
C ASP A 105 5.80 15.90 6.90
#